data_AF-A0A8B9AZD5-F1
#
_entry.id   AF-A0A8B9AZD5-F1
#
_cell.length_a   1.000
_cell.length_b   1.000
_cell.length_c   1.000
_cell.angle_alpha   90.00
_cell.angle_beta   90.00
_cell.angle_gamma   90.00
#
_symmetry.space_group_name_H-M   'P 1'
#
loop_
_entity.id
_entity.type
_entity.pdbx_description
1 polymer ?
#
loop_
_entity_poly.entity_id
_entity_poly.type
_entity_poly.pdbx_seq_one_letter_code
_entity_poly.pdbx_strand_id
1 'polypeptide(L)'
;MEDLVVEKHVKYILSVEKKKDDFESLVLEHLRMNGAYWGLTTLDLLHKLGAVDPDEVVSWMMECYHQDCGGFGGNIGHDPHLLYTLSAVQVLALFDRLDVLDIEKVSDCILRR
;
A
#
# COMPACT_ATOMS: atom_id res chain seq x y z
N MET A 1 -25.31 23.07 -1.46
CA MET A 1 -24.00 22.44 -1.30
C MET A 1 -24.31 20.98 -1.04
N GLU A 2 -23.99 20.08 -1.97
CA GLU A 2 -24.25 18.65 -1.75
C GLU A 2 -23.32 18.14 -0.64
N ASP A 3 -23.88 17.36 0.28
CA ASP A 3 -23.12 16.75 1.37
C ASP A 3 -22.23 15.61 0.85
N LEU A 4 -21.03 15.47 1.42
CA LEU A 4 -20.10 14.40 1.08
C LEU A 4 -20.66 13.03 1.47
N VAL A 5 -20.79 12.13 0.49
CA VAL A 5 -21.33 10.77 0.69
C VAL A 5 -20.26 9.77 1.14
N VAL A 6 -19.66 10.03 2.31
CA VAL A 6 -18.52 9.27 2.89
C VAL A 6 -18.71 7.75 2.81
N GLU A 7 -19.86 7.23 3.25
CA GLU A 7 -20.11 5.79 3.30
C GLU A 7 -20.10 5.12 1.92
N LYS A 8 -20.47 5.84 0.85
CA LYS A 8 -20.36 5.31 -0.52
C LYS A 8 -18.90 5.22 -0.96
N HIS A 9 -18.06 6.18 -0.60
CA HIS A 9 -16.64 6.16 -0.91
C HIS A 9 -15.92 5.03 -0.17
N VAL A 10 -16.19 4.86 1.12
CA VAL A 10 -15.64 3.76 1.93
C VAL A 10 -16.04 2.41 1.33
N LYS A 11 -17.33 2.22 1.02
CA LYS A 11 -17.83 0.98 0.41
C LYS A 11 -17.17 0.70 -0.94
N TYR A 12 -16.95 1.73 -1.76
CA TYR A 12 -16.27 1.58 -3.04
C TYR A 12 -14.82 1.12 -2.84
N ILE A 13 -14.04 1.79 -1.99
CA ILE A 13 -12.63 1.46 -1.72
C ILE A 13 -12.50 0.00 -1.26
N LEU A 14 -13.30 -0.41 -0.27
CA LEU A 14 -13.31 -1.79 0.24
C LEU A 14 -13.79 -2.81 -0.80
N SER A 15 -14.59 -2.40 -1.79
CA SER A 15 -15.04 -3.29 -2.87
C SER A 15 -13.97 -3.50 -3.95
N VAL A 16 -13.12 -2.50 -4.21
CA VAL A 16 -12.01 -2.61 -5.17
C VAL A 16 -11.03 -3.67 -4.69
N GLU A 17 -10.72 -3.70 -3.39
CA GLU A 17 -9.86 -4.71 -2.79
C GLU A 17 -10.36 -6.15 -3.02
N LYS A 18 -11.68 -6.36 -3.03
CA LYS A 18 -12.30 -7.69 -3.16
C LYS A 18 -12.35 -8.20 -4.61
N LYS A 19 -12.11 -7.35 -5.61
CA LYS A 19 -12.16 -7.72 -7.04
C LYS A 19 -10.78 -8.14 -7.57
N LYS A 20 -10.04 -8.96 -6.82
CA LYS A 20 -8.66 -9.36 -7.16
C LYS A 20 -8.56 -10.16 -8.48
N ASP A 21 -9.66 -10.75 -8.95
CA ASP A 21 -9.70 -11.65 -10.13
C ASP A 21 -10.25 -11.03 -11.42
N ASP A 22 -10.51 -9.71 -11.44
CA ASP A 22 -11.01 -9.04 -12.66
C ASP A 22 -9.86 -8.66 -13.61
N PHE A 23 -10.16 -8.51 -14.90
CA PHE A 23 -9.17 -8.14 -15.93
C PHE A 23 -8.46 -6.81 -15.60
N GLU A 24 -9.16 -5.86 -15.01
CA GLU A 24 -8.58 -4.61 -14.52
C GLU A 24 -7.55 -4.84 -13.39
N SER A 25 -7.78 -5.81 -12.51
CA SER A 25 -6.85 -6.16 -11.42
C SER A 25 -5.53 -6.71 -11.97
N LEU A 26 -5.60 -7.53 -13.03
CA LEU A 26 -4.42 -8.07 -13.73
C LEU A 26 -3.61 -6.95 -14.40
N VAL A 27 -4.27 -6.02 -15.11
CA VAL A 27 -3.57 -4.92 -15.80
C VAL A 27 -2.95 -3.94 -14.79
N LEU A 28 -3.59 -3.76 -13.64
CA LEU A 28 -3.15 -2.84 -12.59
C LEU A 28 -2.25 -3.48 -11.54
N GLU A 29 -1.86 -4.76 -11.72
CA GLU A 29 -1.07 -5.51 -10.76
C GLU A 29 0.23 -4.77 -10.39
N HIS A 30 0.90 -4.18 -11.37
CA HIS A 30 2.11 -3.40 -11.17
C HIS A 30 1.93 -2.11 -10.35
N LEU A 31 0.70 -1.65 -10.10
CA LEU A 31 0.41 -0.45 -9.31
C LEU A 31 -0.16 -0.79 -7.93
N ARG A 32 -0.20 -2.07 -7.55
CA ARG A 32 -0.97 -2.53 -6.39
C ARG A 32 -0.51 -1.89 -5.07
N MET A 33 0.80 -1.74 -4.86
CA MET A 33 1.35 -1.00 -3.72
C MET A 33 0.87 0.46 -3.66
N ASN A 34 0.84 1.14 -4.81
CA ASN A 34 0.34 2.53 -4.88
C ASN A 34 -1.18 2.59 -4.65
N GLY A 35 -1.93 1.62 -5.20
CA GLY A 35 -3.36 1.48 -4.99
C GLY A 35 -3.71 1.30 -3.51
N ALA A 36 -2.94 0.48 -2.79
CA ALA A 36 -3.07 0.34 -1.35
C ALA A 36 -2.84 1.68 -0.64
N TYR A 37 -1.75 2.39 -0.95
CA TYR A 37 -1.50 3.72 -0.41
C TYR A 37 -2.65 4.71 -0.66
N TRP A 38 -3.17 4.80 -1.89
CA TRP A 38 -4.27 5.72 -2.21
C TRP A 38 -5.56 5.36 -1.47
N GLY A 39 -5.92 4.07 -1.44
CA GLY A 39 -7.12 3.60 -0.75
C GLY A 39 -7.05 3.82 0.76
N LEU A 40 -5.93 3.41 1.38
CA LEU A 40 -5.73 3.50 2.83
C LEU A 40 -5.60 4.94 3.31
N THR A 41 -4.86 5.79 2.60
CA THR A 41 -4.79 7.23 2.92
C THR A 41 -6.17 7.87 2.82
N THR A 42 -6.97 7.49 1.82
CA THR A 42 -8.34 8.00 1.69
C THR A 42 -9.21 7.56 2.87
N LEU A 43 -9.09 6.30 3.32
CA LEU A 43 -9.80 5.81 4.49
C LEU A 43 -9.35 6.52 5.77
N ASP A 44 -8.06 6.79 5.93
CA ASP A 44 -7.53 7.54 7.07
C ASP A 44 -8.04 8.99 7.13
N LEU A 45 -8.01 9.69 5.98
CA LEU A 45 -8.57 11.04 5.84
C LEU A 45 -10.08 11.09 6.15
N LEU A 46 -10.80 9.99 5.95
CA LEU A 46 -12.23 9.85 6.29
C LEU A 46 -12.47 9.32 7.71
N HIS A 47 -11.42 9.08 8.50
CA HIS A 47 -11.47 8.46 9.84
C HIS A 47 -12.09 7.04 9.84
N LYS A 48 -11.81 6.28 8.78
CA LYS A 48 -12.33 4.92 8.53
C LYS A 48 -11.22 3.90 8.30
N LEU A 49 -9.98 4.22 8.66
CA LEU A 49 -8.84 3.31 8.49
C LEU A 49 -9.06 1.95 9.19
N GLY A 50 -9.73 1.95 10.35
CA GLY A 50 -10.08 0.72 11.09
C GLY A 50 -11.10 -0.20 10.40
N ALA A 51 -11.54 0.11 9.17
CA ALA A 51 -12.29 -0.82 8.33
C ALA A 51 -11.40 -1.87 7.64
N VAL A 52 -10.07 -1.72 7.71
CA VAL A 52 -9.07 -2.62 7.14
C VAL A 52 -8.21 -3.20 8.27
N ASP A 53 -7.82 -4.47 8.15
CA ASP A 53 -6.90 -5.12 9.06
C ASP A 53 -5.44 -4.74 8.72
N PRO A 54 -4.73 -4.01 9.59
CA PRO A 54 -3.34 -3.64 9.34
C PRO A 54 -2.42 -4.85 9.17
N ASP A 55 -2.65 -5.95 9.90
CA ASP A 55 -1.74 -7.10 9.87
C ASP A 55 -1.84 -7.85 8.54
N GLU A 56 -3.03 -7.93 7.94
CA GLU A 56 -3.21 -8.50 6.59
C GLU A 56 -2.46 -7.68 5.55
N VAL A 57 -2.59 -6.35 5.60
CA VAL A 57 -1.92 -5.45 4.65
C VAL A 57 -0.41 -5.50 4.82
N VAL A 58 0.09 -5.40 6.05
CA VAL A 58 1.52 -5.43 6.36
C VAL A 58 2.13 -6.77 5.92
N SER A 59 1.45 -7.89 6.17
CA SER A 59 1.94 -9.21 5.73
C SER A 59 2.14 -9.26 4.21
N TRP A 60 1.14 -8.84 3.43
CA TRP A 60 1.25 -8.79 1.96
C TRP A 60 2.34 -7.83 1.49
N MET A 61 2.48 -6.66 2.13
CA MET A 61 3.53 -5.70 1.78
C MET A 61 4.93 -6.28 2.00
N MET A 62 5.13 -7.04 3.07
CA MET A 62 6.42 -7.68 3.36
C MET A 62 6.76 -8.80 2.37
N GLU A 63 5.79 -9.40 1.69
CA GLU A 63 6.04 -10.29 0.54
C GLU A 63 6.54 -9.52 -0.71
N CYS A 64 6.28 -8.21 -0.78
CA CYS A 64 6.78 -7.33 -1.83
C CYS A 64 8.14 -6.68 -1.47
N TYR A 65 8.69 -6.94 -0.28
CA TYR A 65 9.95 -6.36 0.20
C TYR A 65 11.16 -7.15 -0.29
N HIS A 66 12.14 -6.46 -0.87
CA HIS A 66 13.37 -7.04 -1.38
C HIS A 66 14.49 -6.91 -0.34
N GLN A 67 14.77 -7.99 0.39
CA GLN A 67 15.74 -8.00 1.50
C GLN A 67 17.17 -7.62 1.10
N ASP A 68 17.54 -7.86 -0.17
CA ASP A 68 18.89 -7.61 -0.67
C ASP A 68 19.18 -6.11 -0.88
N CYS A 69 18.18 -5.36 -1.37
CA CYS A 69 18.34 -3.95 -1.69
C CYS A 69 17.59 -3.00 -0.75
N GLY A 70 16.63 -3.49 0.04
CA GLY A 70 15.81 -2.67 0.94
C GLY A 70 14.64 -1.95 0.27
N GLY A 71 14.31 -2.28 -0.97
CA GLY A 71 13.21 -1.67 -1.73
C GLY A 71 11.94 -2.53 -1.77
N PHE A 72 10.85 -1.96 -2.28
CA PHE A 72 9.59 -2.67 -2.52
C PHE A 72 9.26 -2.75 -4.01
N GLY A 73 8.67 -3.89 -4.42
CA GLY A 73 8.03 -4.05 -5.72
C GLY A 73 6.59 -3.56 -5.75
N GLY A 74 6.03 -3.40 -6.95
CA GLY A 74 4.64 -2.98 -7.15
C GLY A 74 3.60 -4.03 -6.74
N ASN A 75 4.00 -5.30 -6.80
CA ASN A 75 3.32 -6.48 -6.26
C ASN A 75 4.36 -7.59 -5.99
N ILE A 76 3.92 -8.72 -5.46
CA ILE A 76 4.75 -9.91 -5.24
C ILE A 76 5.43 -10.33 -6.55
N GLY A 77 6.75 -10.50 -6.50
CA GLY A 77 7.56 -10.91 -7.65
C GLY A 77 7.90 -9.80 -8.64
N HIS A 78 7.52 -8.55 -8.38
CA HIS A 78 7.89 -7.40 -9.22
C HIS A 78 9.20 -6.76 -8.76
N ASP A 79 9.96 -6.19 -9.70
CA ASP A 79 11.21 -5.51 -9.38
C ASP A 79 11.01 -4.31 -8.43
N PRO A 80 12.00 -4.04 -7.56
CA PRO A 80 11.89 -2.99 -6.57
C PRO A 80 12.06 -1.63 -7.24
N HIS A 81 11.24 -0.65 -6.88
CA HIS A 81 11.29 0.70 -7.43
C HIS A 81 11.00 1.76 -6.36
N LEU A 82 11.64 2.93 -6.48
CA LEU A 82 11.53 4.00 -5.48
C LEU A 82 10.08 4.45 -5.24
N LEU A 83 9.26 4.43 -6.31
CA LEU A 83 7.82 4.72 -6.25
C LEU A 83 7.08 3.79 -5.25
N TYR A 84 7.31 2.48 -5.37
CA TYR A 84 6.64 1.50 -4.51
C TYR A 84 7.24 1.48 -3.11
N THR A 85 8.57 1.69 -2.99
CA THR A 85 9.22 1.88 -1.69
C THR A 85 8.62 3.05 -0.92
N LEU A 86 8.39 4.19 -1.59
CA LEU A 86 7.74 5.35 -0.98
C LEU A 86 6.32 5.01 -0.52
N SER A 87 5.49 4.43 -1.40
CA SER A 87 4.12 4.07 -1.04
C SER A 87 4.07 3.04 0.10
N ALA A 88 4.98 2.08 0.14
CA ALA A 88 5.08 1.14 1.25
C ALA A 88 5.41 1.83 2.58
N VAL A 89 6.43 2.70 2.60
CA VAL A 89 6.79 3.47 3.81
C VAL A 89 5.63 4.34 4.29
N GLN A 90 4.88 4.96 3.38
CA GLN A 90 3.70 5.77 3.73
C GLN A 90 2.58 4.93 4.35
N VAL A 91 2.28 3.75 3.80
CA VAL A 91 1.27 2.84 4.37
C VAL A 91 1.68 2.33 5.74
N LEU A 92 2.96 1.96 5.92
CA LEU A 92 3.46 1.54 7.22
C LEU A 92 3.40 2.68 8.25
N ALA A 93 3.67 3.92 7.83
CA ALA A 93 3.50 5.09 8.69
C ALA A 93 2.02 5.32 9.09
N LEU A 94 1.05 5.12 8.17
CA LEU A 94 -0.37 5.23 8.49
C LEU A 94 -0.80 4.23 9.58
N PHE A 95 -0.21 3.04 9.59
CA PHE A 95 -0.52 2.01 10.57
C PHE A 95 0.35 2.04 11.82
N ASP A 96 1.29 3.00 11.94
CA ASP A 96 2.31 3.03 13.01
C ASP A 96 3.14 1.72 13.06
N ARG A 97 3.49 1.19 11.89
CA ARG A 97 4.19 -0.09 11.68
C ARG A 97 5.53 0.06 10.98
N LEU A 98 6.23 1.18 11.19
CA LEU A 98 7.59 1.36 10.66
C LEU A 98 8.60 0.40 11.32
N ASP A 99 8.24 -0.23 12.44
CA ASP A 99 9.05 -1.20 13.18
C ASP A 99 9.40 -2.46 12.37
N VAL A 100 8.61 -2.80 11.35
CA VAL A 100 8.85 -3.98 10.50
C VAL A 100 9.99 -3.77 9.49
N LEU A 101 10.45 -2.53 9.32
CA LEU A 101 11.47 -2.18 8.33
C LEU A 101 12.88 -2.19 8.92
N ASP A 102 13.83 -2.68 8.13
CA ASP A 102 15.24 -2.34 8.30
C ASP A 102 15.47 -0.94 7.72
N ILE A 103 15.40 0.08 8.60
CA ILE A 103 15.50 1.49 8.22
C ILE A 103 16.78 1.78 7.46
N GLU A 104 17.91 1.20 7.88
CA GLU A 104 19.20 1.44 7.25
C GLU A 104 19.23 0.88 5.82
N LYS A 105 18.69 -0.32 5.61
CA LYS A 105 18.57 -0.88 4.25
C LYS A 105 17.65 -0.05 3.36
N VAL A 106 16.52 0.42 3.87
CA VAL A 106 15.60 1.26 3.11
C VAL A 106 16.28 2.59 2.76
N SER A 107 16.99 3.21 3.71
CA SER A 107 17.76 4.43 3.46
C SER A 107 18.85 4.22 2.41
N ASP A 108 19.61 3.13 2.49
CA ASP A 108 20.61 2.76 1.48
C ASP A 108 19.98 2.55 0.09
N CYS A 109 18.81 1.90 0.02
CA CYS A 109 18.05 1.73 -1.23
C CYS A 109 17.74 3.07 -1.90
N ILE A 110 17.39 4.08 -1.10
CA ILE A 110 17.00 5.41 -1.57
C ILE A 110 18.23 6.20 -2.02
N LEU A 111 19.33 6.12 -1.25
CA LEU A 111 20.56 6.88 -1.51
C LEU A 111 21.37 6.34 -2.70
N ARG A 112 21.20 5.07 -3.07
CA ARG A 112 21.95 4.42 -4.16
C ARG A 112 21.30 4.54 -5.55
N ARG A 113 20.15 5.22 -5.67
CA ARG A 113 19.46 5.45 -6.95
C ARG A 113 19.74 6.83 -7.54
#